data_AF-A0A966R2P0-F1
#
_entry.id   AF-A0A966R2P0-F1
#
_cell.length_a   1.000
_cell.length_b   1.000
_cell.length_c   1.000
_cell.angle_alpha   90.00
_cell.angle_beta   90.00
_cell.angle_gamma   90.00
#
_symmetry.space_group_name_H-M   'P 1'
#
loop_
_entity.id
_entity.type
_entity.pdbx_description
1 polymer ?
#
loop_
_entity_poly.entity_id
_entity_poly.type
_entity_poly.pdbx_seq_one_letter_code
_entity_poly.pdbx_strand_id
1 'polypeptide(L)'
;MDTIGEAISRVRNVIKAANADSFVTDRMIYSLITKYARMYMKRQNPIAGRAKFGSLYKRLPCVDLIEVDRVEACCQPKSGCTVKRSKEKLPGIFEGPQGPLIRSVMSIDTYTEVYKTTPALYTSMTKTSAFKYNKNKYYWYMNEYLYIPDVEWDSVSVEAIFDSSIAGFTCDDPCQAVQKQTLGIPPEFFAEVEKQVLQDFMITIQIPQDQFISDKQSATR
;
A
#
# COMPACT_ATOMS: atom_id res chain seq x y z
N MET A 1 -13.33 -9.17 -11.48
CA MET A 1 -12.29 -8.40 -10.75
C MET A 1 -12.49 -6.97 -11.19
N ASP A 2 -12.91 -6.10 -10.29
CA ASP A 2 -13.23 -4.73 -10.67
C ASP A 2 -11.92 -3.95 -10.89
N THR A 3 -11.79 -3.33 -12.06
CA THR A 3 -10.68 -2.43 -12.37
C THR A 3 -10.89 -1.07 -11.71
N ILE A 4 -9.82 -0.29 -11.58
CA ILE A 4 -9.91 1.09 -11.06
C ILE A 4 -10.89 1.92 -11.91
N GLY A 5 -10.88 1.75 -13.23
CA GLY A 5 -11.78 2.44 -14.15
C GLY A 5 -13.25 2.10 -13.91
N GLU A 6 -13.57 0.82 -13.67
CA GLU A 6 -14.94 0.39 -13.36
C GLU A 6 -15.43 0.97 -12.02
N ALA A 7 -14.58 0.96 -10.99
CA ALA A 7 -14.88 1.56 -9.70
C ALA A 7 -15.16 3.07 -9.80
N ILE A 8 -14.30 3.80 -10.53
CA ILE A 8 -14.49 5.24 -10.79
C ILE A 8 -15.77 5.48 -11.60
N SER A 9 -16.04 4.67 -12.61
CA SER A 9 -17.24 4.79 -13.45
C SER A 9 -18.51 4.59 -12.63
N ARG A 10 -18.53 3.62 -11.69
CA ARG A 10 -19.69 3.35 -10.84
C ARG A 10 -20.04 4.57 -9.98
N VAL A 11 -19.05 5.10 -9.26
CA VAL A 11 -19.21 6.31 -8.45
C VAL A 11 -19.63 7.52 -9.29
N ARG A 12 -18.98 7.72 -10.45
CA ARG A 12 -19.30 8.83 -11.35
C ARG A 12 -20.73 8.77 -11.88
N ASN A 13 -21.22 7.59 -12.23
CA ASN A 13 -22.58 7.43 -12.76
C ASN A 13 -23.63 7.84 -11.70
N VAL A 14 -23.38 7.54 -10.43
CA VAL A 14 -24.26 7.97 -9.32
C VAL A 14 -24.20 9.48 -9.11
N ILE A 15 -23.01 10.08 -9.16
CA ILE A 15 -22.85 11.54 -9.02
C ILE A 15 -23.59 12.28 -10.16
N LYS A 16 -23.42 11.82 -11.40
CA LYS A 16 -24.10 12.39 -12.57
C LYS A 16 -25.62 12.25 -12.51
N ALA A 17 -26.13 11.19 -11.88
CA ALA A 17 -27.56 11.04 -11.64
C ALA A 17 -28.12 12.09 -10.67
N ALA A 18 -27.29 12.58 -9.73
CA ALA A 18 -27.68 13.60 -8.77
C ALA A 18 -27.48 15.03 -9.32
N ASN A 19 -26.39 15.29 -10.03
CA ASN A 19 -26.10 16.57 -10.66
C ASN A 19 -25.36 16.38 -11.99
N ALA A 20 -26.06 16.60 -13.10
CA ALA A 20 -25.56 16.38 -14.45
C ALA A 20 -24.39 17.30 -14.84
N ASP A 21 -24.32 18.51 -14.27
CA ASP A 21 -23.35 19.55 -14.62
C ASP A 21 -22.09 19.53 -13.73
N SER A 22 -22.01 18.63 -12.76
CA SER A 22 -20.85 18.54 -11.87
C SER A 22 -19.61 17.98 -12.60
N PHE A 23 -18.55 18.81 -12.71
CA PHE A 23 -17.26 18.37 -13.25
C PHE A 23 -16.42 17.72 -12.15
N VAL A 24 -16.42 16.38 -12.12
CA VAL A 24 -15.60 15.60 -11.18
C VAL A 24 -14.54 14.80 -11.93
N THR A 25 -13.28 15.00 -11.58
CA THR A 25 -12.15 14.30 -12.21
C THR A 25 -11.97 12.88 -11.68
N ASP A 26 -11.53 11.95 -12.55
CA ASP A 26 -11.18 10.56 -12.18
C ASP A 26 -10.19 10.52 -11.02
N ARG A 27 -9.21 11.44 -11.02
CA ARG A 27 -8.18 11.54 -9.98
C ARG A 27 -8.78 11.86 -8.61
N MET A 28 -9.76 12.77 -8.56
CA MET A 28 -10.43 13.12 -7.31
C MET A 28 -11.23 11.93 -6.77
N ILE A 29 -12.03 11.28 -7.62
CA ILE A 29 -12.81 10.09 -7.26
C ILE A 29 -11.88 9.00 -6.72
N TYR A 30 -10.81 8.70 -7.45
CA TYR A 30 -9.83 7.69 -7.03
C TYR A 30 -9.17 8.05 -5.70
N SER A 31 -8.79 9.31 -5.49
CA SER A 31 -8.18 9.75 -4.22
C SER A 31 -9.10 9.54 -3.01
N LEU A 32 -10.42 9.74 -3.17
CA LEU A 32 -11.39 9.49 -2.11
C LEU A 32 -11.62 8.00 -1.87
N ILE A 33 -11.70 7.20 -2.94
CA ILE A 33 -11.77 5.73 -2.84
C ILE A 33 -10.56 5.21 -2.05
N THR A 34 -9.34 5.63 -2.41
CA THR A 34 -8.12 5.21 -1.71
C THR A 34 -8.08 5.70 -0.25
N LYS A 35 -8.52 6.94 0.02
CA LYS A 35 -8.61 7.49 1.38
C LYS A 35 -9.47 6.60 2.28
N TYR A 36 -10.70 6.31 1.85
CA TYR A 36 -11.62 5.49 2.63
C TYR A 36 -11.18 4.03 2.69
N ALA A 37 -10.63 3.48 1.62
CA ALA A 37 -10.04 2.14 1.64
C ALA A 37 -8.95 2.00 2.71
N ARG A 38 -8.00 2.94 2.78
CA ARG A 38 -6.96 2.97 3.84
C ARG A 38 -7.59 3.03 5.23
N MET A 39 -8.61 3.85 5.42
CA MET A 39 -9.30 3.96 6.70
C MET A 39 -9.94 2.62 7.11
N TYR A 40 -10.64 1.95 6.21
CA TYR A 40 -11.27 0.66 6.48
C TYR A 40 -10.25 -0.45 6.77
N MET A 41 -9.17 -0.53 5.98
CA MET A 41 -8.10 -1.50 6.21
C MET A 41 -7.42 -1.30 7.57
N LYS A 42 -7.19 -0.04 7.99
CA LYS A 42 -6.62 0.28 9.31
C LYS A 42 -7.54 -0.06 10.48
N ARG A 43 -8.86 -0.01 10.30
CA ARG A 43 -9.84 -0.34 11.34
C ARG A 43 -10.04 -1.83 11.53
N GLN A 44 -9.62 -2.65 10.58
CA GLN A 44 -9.95 -4.06 10.62
C GLN A 44 -9.13 -4.82 11.65
N ASN A 45 -9.76 -5.77 12.33
CA ASN A 45 -9.04 -6.67 13.22
C ASN A 45 -7.96 -7.45 12.46
N PRO A 46 -6.73 -7.57 12.99
CA PRO A 46 -5.60 -8.19 12.29
C PRO A 46 -5.85 -9.66 11.91
N ILE A 47 -6.57 -10.40 12.76
CA ILE A 47 -6.91 -11.82 12.54
C ILE A 47 -7.95 -11.96 11.40
N ALA A 48 -9.02 -11.17 11.45
CA ALA A 48 -10.07 -11.21 10.44
C ALA A 48 -9.62 -10.59 9.09
N GLY A 49 -8.78 -9.57 9.14
CA GLY A 49 -8.19 -8.93 7.96
C GLY A 49 -7.29 -9.87 7.18
N ARG A 50 -6.47 -10.69 7.86
CA ARG A 50 -5.56 -11.63 7.18
C ARG A 50 -6.29 -12.61 6.26
N ALA A 51 -7.46 -13.12 6.69
CA ALA A 51 -8.28 -14.01 5.86
C ALA A 51 -8.99 -13.26 4.72
N LYS A 52 -9.59 -12.10 5.03
CA LYS A 52 -10.36 -11.30 4.05
C LYS A 52 -9.49 -10.66 2.96
N PHE A 53 -8.23 -10.36 3.26
CA PHE A 53 -7.30 -9.75 2.31
C PHE A 53 -6.45 -10.76 1.54
N GLY A 54 -6.70 -12.06 1.69
CA GLY A 54 -5.91 -13.12 1.05
C GLY A 54 -5.69 -12.91 -0.46
N SER A 55 -6.72 -12.44 -1.17
CA SER A 55 -6.69 -12.20 -2.62
C SER A 55 -5.98 -10.90 -3.04
N LEU A 56 -5.68 -10.00 -2.10
CA LEU A 56 -4.98 -8.74 -2.38
C LEU A 56 -3.47 -8.87 -2.28
N TYR A 57 -2.98 -9.92 -1.60
CA TYR A 57 -1.57 -10.16 -1.48
C TYR A 57 -1.00 -10.47 -2.86
N LYS A 58 -0.04 -9.64 -3.26
CA LYS A 58 0.73 -9.82 -4.49
C LYS A 58 2.16 -10.13 -4.11
N ARG A 59 2.79 -10.98 -4.90
CA ARG A 59 4.19 -11.39 -4.73
C ARG A 59 5.07 -10.59 -5.68
N LEU A 60 6.10 -9.94 -5.14
CA LEU A 60 7.26 -9.44 -5.87
C LEU A 60 8.27 -10.59 -5.93
N PRO A 61 8.50 -11.20 -7.10
CA PRO A 61 9.34 -12.39 -7.19
C PRO A 61 10.83 -12.09 -6.95
N CYS A 62 11.31 -10.95 -7.45
CA CYS A 62 12.71 -10.58 -7.42
C CYS A 62 12.84 -9.15 -6.88
N VAL A 63 13.26 -9.02 -5.63
CA VAL A 63 13.70 -7.75 -5.04
C VAL A 63 15.19 -7.85 -4.80
N ASP A 64 15.98 -7.10 -5.58
CA ASP A 64 17.43 -7.06 -5.48
C ASP A 64 17.88 -6.52 -4.13
N LEU A 65 18.93 -7.12 -3.57
CA LEU A 65 19.55 -6.75 -2.31
C LEU A 65 20.97 -6.22 -2.54
N ILE A 66 21.33 -5.18 -1.79
CA ILE A 66 22.67 -4.59 -1.76
C ILE A 66 23.21 -4.63 -0.33
N GLU A 67 24.53 -4.79 -0.20
CA GLU A 67 25.18 -4.70 1.10
C GLU A 67 25.26 -3.24 1.56
N VAL A 68 24.94 -3.03 2.82
CA VAL A 68 24.84 -1.70 3.43
C VAL A 68 25.58 -1.68 4.76
N ASP A 69 26.12 -0.52 5.11
CA ASP A 69 26.81 -0.32 6.38
C ASP A 69 25.85 -0.47 7.58
N ARG A 70 26.40 -0.93 8.70
CA ARG A 70 25.70 -1.22 9.95
C ARG A 70 25.05 0.02 10.56
N VAL A 71 25.64 1.20 10.33
CA VAL A 71 25.14 2.48 10.83
C VAL A 71 23.80 2.82 10.18
N GLU A 72 23.69 2.67 8.86
CA GLU A 72 22.44 2.89 8.12
C GLU A 72 21.37 1.88 8.53
N ALA A 73 21.77 0.64 8.81
CA ALA A 73 20.89 -0.43 9.27
C ALA A 73 20.39 -0.29 10.73
N CYS A 74 20.83 0.72 11.49
CA CYS A 74 20.49 0.93 12.91
C CYS A 74 20.72 -0.32 13.79
N CYS A 75 21.71 -1.15 13.43
CA CYS A 75 22.06 -2.36 14.18
C CYS A 75 23.32 -2.11 15.00
N GLN A 76 23.33 -2.49 16.28
CA GLN A 76 24.56 -2.39 17.08
C GLN A 76 25.63 -3.33 16.53
N PRO A 77 26.91 -2.91 16.53
CA PRO A 77 27.98 -3.72 15.95
C PRO A 77 28.30 -4.91 16.86
N LYS A 78 27.81 -6.09 16.48
CA LYS A 78 28.58 -7.31 16.69
C LYS A 78 29.54 -7.47 15.53
N SER A 79 30.80 -7.76 15.82
CA SER A 79 31.84 -8.02 14.83
C SER A 79 31.40 -9.14 13.88
N GLY A 80 31.22 -8.84 12.60
CA GLY A 80 30.97 -9.84 11.54
C GLY A 80 29.55 -9.91 10.95
N CYS A 81 28.59 -9.08 11.41
CA CYS A 81 27.26 -9.04 10.80
C CYS A 81 27.30 -8.26 9.48
N THR A 82 26.84 -8.87 8.38
CA THR A 82 26.61 -8.23 7.08
C THR A 82 25.12 -7.97 6.95
N VAL A 83 24.73 -6.72 6.67
CA VAL A 83 23.32 -6.36 6.47
C VAL A 83 23.09 -6.08 5.01
N LYS A 84 22.07 -6.74 4.44
CA LYS A 84 21.60 -6.46 3.09
C LYS A 84 20.32 -5.63 3.15
N ARG A 85 20.20 -4.64 2.26
CA ARG A 85 19.03 -3.77 2.06
C ARG A 85 18.47 -3.97 0.66
N SER A 86 17.16 -3.83 0.45
CA SER A 86 16.62 -3.75 -0.91
C SER A 86 17.24 -2.59 -1.68
N LYS A 87 17.69 -2.82 -2.91
CA LYS A 87 18.34 -1.81 -3.75
C LYS A 87 17.43 -0.60 -3.96
N GLU A 88 16.21 -0.89 -4.38
CA GLU A 88 15.14 0.08 -4.62
C GLU A 88 14.15 0.11 -3.45
N LYS A 89 13.42 1.22 -3.37
CA LYS A 89 12.31 1.36 -2.45
C LYS A 89 11.19 0.42 -2.88
N LEU A 90 10.65 -0.32 -1.92
CA LEU A 90 9.47 -1.13 -2.20
C LEU A 90 8.29 -0.22 -2.61
N PRO A 91 7.40 -0.70 -3.49
CA PRO A 91 6.16 0.00 -3.76
C PRO A 91 5.41 0.26 -2.45
N GLY A 92 4.67 1.37 -2.37
CA GLY A 92 3.97 1.77 -1.17
C GLY A 92 3.09 0.61 -0.65
N ILE A 93 3.39 0.13 0.55
CA ILE A 93 2.67 -0.99 1.18
C ILE A 93 1.53 -0.43 2.01
N PHE A 94 0.35 -1.07 1.94
CA PHE A 94 -0.76 -0.71 2.81
C PHE A 94 -0.40 -0.92 4.29
N GLU A 95 -0.72 0.08 5.11
CA GLU A 95 -0.58 -0.01 6.56
C GLU A 95 -1.87 -0.55 7.18
N GLY A 96 -1.73 -1.64 7.93
CA GLY A 96 -2.77 -2.14 8.81
C GLY A 96 -2.61 -1.64 10.25
N PRO A 97 -3.41 -2.16 11.19
CA PRO A 97 -3.34 -1.79 12.60
C PRO A 97 -1.97 -2.07 13.25
N GLN A 98 -1.22 -3.04 12.73
CA GLN A 98 0.04 -3.53 13.29
C GLN A 98 1.25 -3.20 12.39
N GLY A 99 1.12 -2.14 11.58
CA GLY A 99 2.13 -1.69 10.63
C GLY A 99 1.90 -2.22 9.20
N PRO A 100 2.94 -2.26 8.36
CA PRO A 100 2.80 -2.63 6.95
C PRO A 100 2.31 -4.08 6.79
N LEU A 101 1.37 -4.27 5.86
CA LEU A 101 0.73 -5.55 5.54
C LEU A 101 1.62 -6.40 4.63
N ILE A 102 2.67 -6.95 5.23
CA ILE A 102 3.56 -7.93 4.61
C ILE A 102 3.18 -9.31 5.13
N ARG A 103 2.89 -10.24 4.21
CA ARG A 103 2.53 -11.62 4.54
C ARG A 103 3.74 -12.48 4.76
N SER A 104 4.66 -12.48 3.81
CA SER A 104 5.87 -13.31 3.85
C SER A 104 7.02 -12.61 3.13
N VAL A 105 8.24 -12.85 3.62
CA VAL A 105 9.48 -12.51 2.94
C VAL A 105 10.27 -13.81 2.88
N MET A 106 10.65 -14.24 1.69
CA MET A 106 11.24 -15.55 1.46
C MET A 106 12.47 -15.43 0.56
N SER A 107 13.33 -16.45 0.59
CA SER A 107 14.31 -16.65 -0.47
C SER A 107 13.61 -16.78 -1.83
N ILE A 108 14.32 -16.52 -2.93
CA ILE A 108 13.78 -16.64 -4.29
C ILE A 108 13.19 -18.04 -4.56
N ASP A 109 13.82 -19.07 -3.99
CA ASP A 109 13.38 -20.47 -4.08
C ASP A 109 12.16 -20.78 -3.19
N THR A 110 11.66 -19.80 -2.43
CA THR A 110 10.55 -19.94 -1.47
C THR A 110 10.75 -21.02 -0.39
N TYR A 111 12.00 -21.39 -0.14
CA TYR A 111 12.35 -22.42 0.85
C TYR A 111 12.55 -21.83 2.24
N THR A 112 13.28 -20.71 2.33
CA THR A 112 13.61 -20.09 3.63
C THR A 112 12.74 -18.87 3.86
N GLU A 113 11.91 -18.91 4.89
CA GLU A 113 11.13 -17.75 5.33
C GLU A 113 11.93 -16.87 6.30
N VAL A 114 11.73 -15.56 6.18
CA VAL A 114 12.35 -14.53 7.00
C VAL A 114 11.27 -13.88 7.86
N TYR A 115 11.54 -13.75 9.16
CA TYR A 115 10.56 -13.25 10.13
C TYR A 115 10.71 -11.76 10.42
N LYS A 116 9.58 -11.07 10.51
CA LYS A 116 9.54 -9.64 10.85
C LYS A 116 10.06 -9.41 12.28
N THR A 117 10.96 -8.45 12.43
CA THR A 117 11.46 -7.96 13.72
C THR A 117 11.64 -6.44 13.69
N THR A 118 12.11 -5.86 14.79
CA THR A 118 12.58 -4.47 14.84
C THR A 118 14.10 -4.45 15.11
N PRO A 119 14.83 -3.40 14.69
CA PRO A 119 16.27 -3.30 14.94
C PRO A 119 16.63 -3.42 16.43
N ALA A 120 15.80 -2.83 17.30
CA ALA A 120 16.00 -2.88 18.75
C ALA A 120 15.80 -4.29 19.34
N LEU A 121 14.75 -5.01 18.90
CA LEU A 121 14.51 -6.39 19.32
C LEU A 121 15.59 -7.32 18.79
N TYR A 122 15.98 -7.17 17.52
CA TYR A 122 17.06 -7.95 16.92
C TYR A 122 18.38 -7.75 17.66
N THR A 123 18.75 -6.50 17.93
CA THR A 123 19.93 -6.19 18.72
C THR A 123 19.87 -6.82 20.12
N SER A 124 18.72 -6.78 20.78
CA SER A 124 18.55 -7.41 22.10
C SER A 124 18.66 -8.93 22.03
N MET A 125 18.05 -9.56 21.02
CA MET A 125 18.14 -11.00 20.78
C MET A 125 19.59 -11.42 20.54
N THR A 126 20.35 -10.68 19.74
CA THR A 126 21.74 -11.03 19.44
C THR A 126 22.61 -11.09 20.70
N LYS A 127 22.30 -10.29 21.74
CA LYS A 127 23.05 -10.26 23.01
C LYS A 127 22.81 -11.50 23.87
N THR A 128 21.70 -12.21 23.68
CA THR A 128 21.36 -13.39 24.46
C THR A 128 22.20 -14.60 24.05
N SER A 129 22.59 -15.44 25.01
CA SER A 129 23.36 -16.67 24.78
C SER A 129 22.62 -17.71 23.92
N ALA A 130 21.30 -17.65 23.85
CA ALA A 130 20.47 -18.53 23.02
C ALA A 130 20.56 -18.20 21.52
N PHE A 131 20.98 -16.99 21.15
CA PHE A 131 21.00 -16.55 19.76
C PHE A 131 21.92 -17.37 18.87
N LYS A 132 23.01 -17.93 19.42
CA LYS A 132 23.91 -18.83 18.68
C LYS A 132 23.23 -20.10 18.16
N TYR A 133 22.11 -20.49 18.75
CA TYR A 133 21.33 -21.67 18.35
C TYR A 133 20.15 -21.31 17.44
N ASN A 134 19.92 -20.01 17.22
CA ASN A 134 18.82 -19.53 16.42
C ASN A 134 19.14 -19.64 14.94
N LYS A 135 18.38 -20.47 14.22
CA LYS A 135 18.50 -20.64 12.76
C LYS A 135 17.54 -19.76 11.97
N ASN A 136 16.66 -19.04 12.65
CA ASN A 136 15.66 -18.21 12.01
C ASN A 136 16.33 -16.96 11.40
N LYS A 137 15.90 -16.61 10.20
CA LYS A 137 16.29 -15.36 9.54
C LYS A 137 15.28 -14.28 9.89
N TYR A 138 15.74 -13.03 9.95
CA TYR A 138 14.91 -11.90 10.35
C TYR A 138 14.97 -10.77 9.32
N TYR A 139 13.93 -9.94 9.26
CA TYR A 139 13.92 -8.73 8.47
C TYR A 139 13.23 -7.60 9.23
N TRP A 140 13.52 -6.35 8.86
CA TRP A 140 12.71 -5.21 9.24
C TRP A 140 12.46 -4.31 8.02
N TYR A 141 11.36 -3.57 8.09
CA TYR A 141 10.97 -2.61 7.07
C TYR A 141 11.09 -1.20 7.63
N MET A 142 11.90 -0.36 7.00
CA MET A 142 12.18 1.01 7.44
C MET A 142 12.45 1.90 6.24
N ASN A 143 11.87 3.10 6.21
CA ASN A 143 12.05 4.09 5.14
C ASN A 143 11.79 3.52 3.73
N GLU A 144 10.77 2.67 3.61
CA GLU A 144 10.40 2.00 2.34
C GLU A 144 11.42 0.97 1.83
N TYR A 145 12.44 0.67 2.63
CA TYR A 145 13.42 -0.37 2.34
C TYR A 145 13.23 -1.60 3.22
N LEU A 146 13.58 -2.74 2.66
CA LEU A 146 13.65 -4.01 3.37
C LEU A 146 15.09 -4.26 3.80
N TYR A 147 15.31 -4.54 5.09
CA TYR A 147 16.61 -4.86 5.64
C TYR A 147 16.62 -6.29 6.16
N ILE A 148 17.68 -7.02 5.82
CA ILE A 148 17.87 -8.43 6.14
C ILE A 148 19.32 -8.63 6.62
N PRO A 149 19.54 -8.85 7.92
CA PRO A 149 20.87 -9.18 8.43
C PRO A 149 21.24 -10.65 8.17
N ASP A 150 22.55 -10.91 8.10
CA ASP A 150 23.16 -12.23 8.06
C ASP A 150 22.63 -13.14 6.94
N VAL A 151 22.55 -12.58 5.73
CA VAL A 151 22.06 -13.25 4.53
C VAL A 151 23.00 -13.01 3.36
N GLU A 152 23.34 -14.08 2.64
CA GLU A 152 24.18 -14.05 1.44
C GLU A 152 23.36 -13.92 0.13
N TRP A 153 22.03 -13.91 0.19
CA TRP A 153 21.16 -13.86 -0.99
C TRP A 153 21.28 -12.56 -1.78
N ASP A 154 21.20 -12.65 -3.10
CA ASP A 154 21.23 -11.48 -3.99
C ASP A 154 19.84 -10.87 -4.21
N SER A 155 18.79 -11.68 -4.06
CA SER A 155 17.41 -11.23 -4.18
C SER A 155 16.46 -12.01 -3.28
N VAL A 156 15.31 -11.41 -2.99
CA VAL A 156 14.25 -12.01 -2.16
C VAL A 156 12.88 -11.85 -2.80
N SER A 157 11.99 -12.79 -2.47
CA SER A 157 10.58 -12.73 -2.81
C SER A 157 9.81 -12.08 -1.66
N VAL A 158 9.02 -11.05 -1.97
CA VAL A 158 8.23 -10.31 -0.97
C VAL A 158 6.74 -10.41 -1.31
N GLU A 159 5.93 -10.90 -0.38
CA GLU A 159 4.48 -10.96 -0.53
C GLU A 159 3.81 -9.93 0.38
N ALA A 160 3.14 -8.93 -0.20
CA ALA A 160 2.51 -7.84 0.54
C ALA A 160 1.28 -7.27 -0.20
N ILE A 161 0.54 -6.38 0.47
CA ILE A 161 -0.55 -5.62 -0.14
C ILE A 161 -0.01 -4.22 -0.49
N PHE A 162 -0.02 -3.89 -1.78
CA PHE A 162 0.54 -2.64 -2.31
C PHE A 162 -0.56 -1.62 -2.66
N ASP A 163 -0.34 -0.35 -2.35
CA ASP A 163 -1.17 0.82 -2.71
C ASP A 163 -0.77 1.39 -4.07
N SER A 164 0.53 1.29 -4.42
CA SER A 164 1.05 1.74 -5.72
C SER A 164 1.17 0.61 -6.73
N SER A 165 1.28 0.98 -8.01
CA SER A 165 1.57 0.04 -9.09
C SER A 165 2.84 -0.77 -8.79
N ILE A 166 2.78 -2.04 -9.16
CA ILE A 166 3.86 -3.03 -8.98
C ILE A 166 4.62 -3.24 -10.29
N ALA A 167 4.17 -2.66 -11.40
CA ALA A 167 4.68 -2.95 -12.75
C ALA A 167 6.19 -2.67 -12.96
N GLY A 168 6.86 -1.95 -12.05
CA GLY A 168 8.33 -1.81 -12.08
C GLY A 168 9.09 -3.02 -11.52
N PHE A 169 8.43 -3.85 -10.73
CA PHE A 169 8.99 -5.03 -10.04
C PHE A 169 8.49 -6.35 -10.63
N THR A 170 7.42 -6.31 -11.42
CA THR A 170 6.94 -7.45 -12.22
C THR A 170 7.32 -7.25 -13.67
N CYS A 171 7.38 -8.33 -14.46
CA CYS A 171 7.58 -8.25 -15.91
C CYS A 171 6.34 -7.72 -16.65
N ASP A 172 5.43 -7.03 -15.96
CA ASP A 172 4.22 -6.44 -16.54
C ASP A 172 4.55 -5.11 -17.20
N ASP A 173 3.77 -4.70 -18.20
CA ASP A 173 4.01 -3.45 -18.92
C ASP A 173 3.98 -2.23 -17.98
N PRO A 174 5.10 -1.50 -17.80
CA PRO A 174 5.18 -0.35 -16.90
C PRO A 174 4.32 0.83 -17.36
N CYS A 175 3.90 0.82 -18.64
CA CYS A 175 3.08 1.85 -19.26
C CYS A 175 1.57 1.55 -19.22
N GLN A 176 1.12 0.56 -18.45
CA GLN A 176 -0.31 0.28 -18.33
C GLN A 176 -1.06 1.47 -17.69
N ALA A 177 -2.12 1.93 -18.37
CA ALA A 177 -2.98 2.98 -17.86
C ALA A 177 -3.57 2.60 -16.49
N VAL A 178 -3.52 3.53 -15.52
CA VAL A 178 -3.96 3.30 -14.13
C VAL A 178 -5.39 2.75 -14.05
N GLN A 179 -6.30 3.22 -14.91
CA GLN A 179 -7.68 2.75 -14.95
C GLN A 179 -7.82 1.25 -15.23
N LYS A 180 -6.86 0.63 -15.95
CA LYS A 180 -6.87 -0.81 -16.27
C LYS A 180 -6.27 -1.67 -15.16
N GLN A 181 -5.62 -1.05 -14.16
CA GLN A 181 -5.06 -1.78 -13.04
C GLN A 181 -6.19 -2.34 -12.17
N THR A 182 -5.94 -3.49 -11.57
CA THR A 182 -6.86 -4.13 -10.63
C THR A 182 -7.04 -3.26 -9.40
N LEU A 183 -8.28 -3.07 -8.95
CA LEU A 183 -8.52 -2.35 -7.70
C LEU A 183 -7.96 -3.14 -6.51
N GLY A 184 -7.08 -2.52 -5.73
CA GLY A 184 -6.47 -3.11 -4.52
C GLY A 184 -7.41 -3.21 -3.32
N ILE A 185 -8.72 -3.36 -3.55
CA ILE A 185 -9.77 -3.34 -2.52
C ILE A 185 -10.68 -4.55 -2.75
N PRO A 186 -10.96 -5.39 -1.74
CA PRO A 186 -11.91 -6.48 -1.89
C PRO A 186 -13.33 -5.94 -2.11
N PRO A 187 -14.17 -6.67 -2.87
CA PRO A 187 -15.50 -6.18 -3.25
C PRO A 187 -16.41 -5.93 -2.04
N GLU A 188 -16.27 -6.70 -0.96
CA GLU A 188 -17.03 -6.48 0.29
C GLU A 188 -16.79 -5.09 0.88
N PHE A 189 -15.53 -4.63 0.86
CA PHE A 189 -15.18 -3.30 1.38
C PHE A 189 -15.52 -2.20 0.39
N PHE A 190 -15.52 -2.51 -0.90
CA PHE A 190 -15.82 -1.52 -1.92
C PHE A 190 -17.23 -0.95 -1.75
N ALA A 191 -18.23 -1.76 -1.38
CA ALA A 191 -19.58 -1.27 -1.12
C ALA A 191 -19.65 -0.24 0.02
N GLU A 192 -18.89 -0.45 1.09
CA GLU A 192 -18.83 0.50 2.21
C GLU A 192 -18.07 1.77 1.85
N VAL A 193 -16.94 1.62 1.15
CA VAL A 193 -16.14 2.73 0.61
C VAL A 193 -16.99 3.57 -0.33
N GLU A 194 -17.71 2.94 -1.26
CA GLU A 194 -18.58 3.61 -2.22
C GLU A 194 -19.64 4.47 -1.51
N LYS A 195 -20.28 3.94 -0.46
CA LYS A 195 -21.25 4.70 0.35
C LYS A 195 -20.64 5.95 0.98
N GLN A 196 -19.44 5.86 1.56
CA GLN A 196 -18.79 7.02 2.18
C GLN A 196 -18.32 8.05 1.15
N VAL A 197 -17.78 7.60 0.02
CA VAL A 197 -17.40 8.48 -1.09
C VAL A 197 -18.60 9.27 -1.59
N LEU A 198 -19.74 8.60 -1.80
CA LEU A 198 -20.97 9.25 -2.25
C LEU A 198 -21.51 10.25 -1.21
N GLN A 199 -21.43 9.95 0.08
CA GLN A 199 -21.82 10.88 1.14
C GLN A 199 -20.99 12.17 1.11
N ASP A 200 -19.66 12.07 0.96
CA ASP A 200 -18.78 13.24 0.83
C ASP A 200 -19.14 14.11 -0.38
N PHE A 201 -19.39 13.48 -1.52
CA PHE A 201 -19.79 14.20 -2.73
C PHE A 201 -21.15 14.87 -2.59
N MET A 202 -22.13 14.21 -1.95
CA MET A 202 -23.46 14.80 -1.72
C MET A 202 -23.39 16.02 -0.80
N ILE A 203 -22.60 15.97 0.27
CA ILE A 203 -22.38 17.13 1.15
C ILE A 203 -21.73 18.28 0.38
N THR A 204 -20.76 17.99 -0.49
CA THR A 204 -20.07 19.00 -1.28
C THR A 204 -21.00 19.64 -2.32
N ILE A 205 -21.90 18.87 -2.93
CA ILE A 205 -22.89 19.36 -3.92
C ILE A 205 -23.97 20.22 -3.27
N GLN A 206 -24.30 19.99 -1.99
CA GLN A 206 -25.31 20.76 -1.25
C GLN A 206 -24.85 22.16 -0.85
N ILE A 207 -23.57 22.50 -0.99
CA ILE A 207 -23.10 23.87 -0.82
C ILE A 207 -23.61 24.67 -2.02
N PRO A 208 -24.55 25.61 -1.85
CA PRO A 208 -25.07 26.37 -2.97
C PRO A 208 -23.90 27.09 -3.64
N GLN A 209 -23.72 26.85 -4.94
CA GLN A 209 -22.90 27.75 -5.74
C GLN A 209 -23.58 29.10 -5.70
N ASP A 210 -22.81 30.14 -5.34
CA ASP A 210 -23.33 31.50 -5.26
C ASP A 210 -24.19 31.78 -6.48
N GLN A 211 -25.47 32.08 -6.23
CA GLN A 211 -26.38 32.59 -7.24
C GLN A 211 -25.95 34.03 -7.57
N PHE A 212 -24.77 34.21 -8.16
CA PHE A 212 -24.54 35.38 -9.00
C PHE A 212 -25.35 35.17 -10.27
N ILE A 213 -26.67 35.36 -10.12
CA ILE A 213 -27.51 35.87 -11.19
C ILE A 213 -26.75 37.08 -11.68
N SER A 214 -26.18 36.94 -12.88
CA SER A 214 -25.68 38.04 -13.68
C SER A 214 -26.63 39.21 -13.48
N ASP A 215 -26.17 40.25 -12.78
CA ASP A 215 -26.82 41.54 -12.73
C ASP A 215 -26.86 42.02 -14.17
N LYS A 216 -27.92 41.64 -14.89
CA LYS A 216 -28.40 42.34 -16.06
C LYS A 216 -28.96 43.65 -15.54
N GLN A 217 -28.08 44.54 -15.10
CA GLN A 217 -28.40 45.96 -15.10
C GLN A 217 -28.61 46.33 -16.57
N SER A 218 -29.88 46.36 -16.95
CA SER A 218 -30.36 46.93 -18.18
C SER A 218 -29.75 48.33 -18.34
N ALA A 219 -28.84 48.51 -19.29
CA ALA A 219 -28.44 49.82 -19.77
C ALA A 219 -29.59 50.41 -20.60
N THR A 220 -30.65 50.84 -19.92
CA THR A 220 -31.73 51.63 -20.49
C THR A 220 -32.31 52.57 -19.43
N ARG A 221 -31.66 53.71 -19.21
CA ARG A 221 -32.22 55.05 -19.49
C ARG A 221 -31.19 56.14 -19.18
#